data_AF-A0A699ZR09-F1
#
_entry.id   AF-A0A699ZR09-F1
#
_cell.length_a   1.000
_cell.length_b   1.000
_cell.length_c   1.000
_cell.angle_alpha   90.00
_cell.angle_beta   90.00
_cell.angle_gamma   90.00
#
_symmetry.space_group_name_H-M   'P 1'
#
loop_
_entity.id
_entity.type
_entity.pdbx_description
1 polymer ?
#
loop_
_entity_poly.entity_id
_entity_poly.type
_entity_poly.pdbx_seq_one_letter_code
_entity_poly.pdbx_strand_id
1 'polypeptide(L)'
;MWETLEEAGAVVTITAPYCHWDIPIIGQAYVLFRAQLAPPFSFSAGPESQEVALFSPADIPHAALAFSSIAITLRLYQEDLAAGHFRLHHGVIDKRPGSGPNDPASFVVRDHMALDLQAAEGTAMQPH
;
A
#
# COMPACT_ATOMS: atom_id res chain seq x y z
N MET A 1 3.21 -14.00 3.50
CA MET A 1 3.44 -13.51 2.12
C MET A 1 4.85 -13.90 1.75
N TRP A 2 5.07 -14.59 0.63
CA TRP A 2 6.39 -15.13 0.26
C TRP A 2 7.36 -14.03 -0.23
N GLU A 3 6.83 -13.02 -0.93
CA GLU A 3 7.57 -11.86 -1.46
C GLU A 3 8.27 -11.04 -0.36
N THR A 4 7.59 -10.71 0.74
CA THR A 4 8.20 -9.99 1.89
C THR A 4 9.31 -10.79 2.58
N LEU A 5 9.24 -12.12 2.56
CA LEU A 5 10.28 -12.98 3.09
C LEU A 5 11.50 -13.02 2.16
N GLU A 6 11.28 -13.04 0.84
CA GLU A 6 12.35 -13.08 -0.17
C GLU A 6 13.12 -11.75 -0.25
N GLU A 7 12.42 -10.62 -0.24
CA GLU A 7 13.06 -9.30 -0.41
C GLU A 7 13.62 -8.71 0.89
N ALA A 8 12.96 -8.96 2.02
CA ALA A 8 13.27 -8.31 3.30
C ALA A 8 13.51 -9.30 4.45
N GLY A 9 13.59 -10.61 4.18
CA GLY A 9 13.84 -11.62 5.21
C GLY A 9 12.82 -11.60 6.36
N ALA A 10 11.67 -10.97 6.13
CA ALA A 10 10.73 -10.59 7.16
C ALA A 10 9.52 -11.52 7.12
N VAL A 11 9.30 -12.24 8.22
CA VAL A 11 8.05 -12.98 8.41
C VAL A 11 6.99 -11.99 8.86
N VAL A 12 5.91 -11.88 8.09
CA VAL A 12 4.82 -10.96 8.38
C VAL A 12 3.47 -11.69 8.45
N THR A 13 2.63 -11.23 9.36
CA THR A 13 1.22 -11.61 9.43
C THR A 13 0.40 -10.56 8.71
N ILE A 14 -0.22 -10.93 7.59
CA ILE A 14 -1.11 -10.05 6.83
C ILE A 14 -2.32 -9.71 7.71
N THR A 15 -2.59 -8.41 7.87
CA THR A 15 -3.72 -7.91 8.65
C THR A 15 -4.96 -7.73 7.77
N ALA A 16 -4.82 -7.01 6.65
CA ALA A 16 -5.93 -6.70 5.75
C ALA A 16 -5.42 -6.17 4.40
N PRO A 17 -6.20 -6.32 3.30
CA PRO A 17 -5.96 -5.55 2.08
C PRO A 17 -6.09 -4.06 2.37
N TYR A 18 -5.31 -3.25 1.68
CA TYR A 18 -5.24 -1.81 1.92
C TYR A 18 -5.40 -0.96 0.67
N CYS A 19 -4.74 -1.31 -0.42
CA CYS A 19 -4.87 -0.60 -1.69
C CYS A 19 -5.00 -1.58 -2.85
N HIS A 20 -5.87 -1.24 -3.80
CA HIS A 20 -5.98 -1.93 -5.08
C HIS A 20 -5.89 -0.90 -6.21
N TRP A 21 -4.77 -0.92 -6.94
CA TRP A 21 -4.49 0.02 -8.02
C TRP A 21 -4.48 -0.68 -9.37
N ASP A 22 -5.37 -0.24 -10.26
CA ASP A 22 -5.28 -0.61 -11.67
C ASP A 22 -4.30 0.34 -12.39
N ILE A 23 -3.36 -0.21 -13.16
CA ILE A 23 -2.36 0.56 -13.92
C ILE A 23 -2.40 0.14 -15.40
N PRO A 24 -3.41 0.59 -16.18
CA PRO A 24 -3.69 0.07 -17.51
C PRO A 24 -2.55 0.25 -18.52
N ILE A 25 -1.78 1.34 -18.41
CA ILE A 25 -0.69 1.65 -19.35
C ILE A 25 0.42 0.60 -19.36
N ILE A 26 0.61 -0.12 -18.25
CA ILE A 26 1.54 -1.26 -18.14
C ILE A 26 0.80 -2.60 -18.09
N GLY A 27 -0.54 -2.59 -18.14
CA GLY A 27 -1.37 -3.80 -18.07
C GLY A 27 -1.28 -4.56 -16.74
N GLN A 28 -1.01 -3.87 -15.62
CA GLN A 28 -0.83 -4.49 -14.31
C GLN A 28 -1.85 -3.95 -13.30
N ALA A 29 -2.20 -4.76 -12.31
CA ALA A 29 -2.98 -4.37 -11.14
C ALA A 29 -2.20 -4.72 -9.86
N TYR A 30 -2.09 -3.76 -8.94
CA TYR A 30 -1.32 -3.90 -7.70
C TYR A 30 -2.28 -4.01 -6.53
N VAL A 31 -2.13 -5.05 -5.72
CA VAL A 31 -2.85 -5.22 -4.46
C VAL A 31 -1.85 -5.14 -3.32
N LEU A 32 -2.00 -4.14 -2.46
CA LEU A 32 -1.14 -3.92 -1.31
C LEU A 32 -1.87 -4.27 -0.03
N PHE A 33 -1.16 -4.90 0.90
CA PHE A 33 -1.68 -5.37 2.17
C PHE A 33 -0.98 -4.67 3.34
N ARG A 34 -1.75 -4.37 4.39
CA ARG A 34 -1.17 -4.07 5.70
C ARG A 34 -0.77 -5.38 6.34
N ALA A 35 0.42 -5.41 6.92
CA ALA A 35 0.92 -6.55 7.64
C ALA A 35 1.66 -6.10 8.91
N GLN A 36 1.72 -6.99 9.88
CA GLN A 36 2.52 -6.82 11.08
C GLN A 36 3.74 -7.72 11.00
N LEU A 37 4.90 -7.18 11.36
CA LEU A 37 6.09 -7.98 11.51
C LEU A 37 5.86 -9.01 12.62
N ALA A 38 6.08 -10.30 12.31
CA ALA A 38 5.84 -11.39 13.25
C ALA A 38 7.09 -11.64 14.12
N PRO A 39 6.94 -12.22 15.32
CA PRO A 39 8.07 -12.69 16.11
C PRO A 39 9.00 -13.61 15.27
N PRO A 40 10.34 -13.46 15.35
CA PRO A 40 11.10 -12.72 16.34
C PRO A 40 11.32 -11.22 16.02
N PHE A 41 10.52 -10.64 15.14
CA PHE A 41 10.63 -9.24 14.68
C PHE A 41 11.94 -8.93 13.96
N SER A 42 12.48 -9.93 13.27
CA SER A 42 13.68 -9.80 12.44
C SER A 42 13.33 -9.46 11.00
N PHE A 43 14.19 -8.68 10.38
CA PHE A 43 14.21 -8.40 8.94
C PHE A 43 15.67 -8.36 8.49
N SER A 44 15.93 -8.72 7.23
CA SER A 44 17.28 -8.73 6.65
C SER A 44 17.19 -8.48 5.16
N ALA A 45 18.14 -7.75 4.58
CA ALA A 45 18.14 -7.51 3.14
C ALA A 45 18.23 -8.84 2.39
N GLY A 46 17.24 -9.11 1.53
CA GLY A 46 17.29 -10.22 0.59
C GLY A 46 18.33 -9.99 -0.51
N PRO A 47 18.60 -11.00 -1.36
CA PRO A 47 19.61 -10.92 -2.40
C PRO A 47 19.36 -9.81 -3.45
N GLU A 48 18.11 -9.35 -3.60
CA GLU A 48 17.73 -8.27 -4.51
C GLU A 48 17.61 -6.89 -3.82
N SER A 49 17.78 -6.83 -2.50
CA SER A 49 17.67 -5.62 -1.70
C SER A 49 19.06 -5.15 -1.26
N GLN A 50 19.41 -3.89 -1.53
CA GLN A 50 20.69 -3.32 -1.09
C GLN A 50 20.68 -2.98 0.40
N GLU A 51 19.55 -2.52 0.93
CA GLU A 51 19.37 -2.13 2.32
C GLU A 51 17.90 -2.30 2.72
N VAL A 52 17.66 -2.65 3.99
CA VAL A 52 16.31 -2.68 4.58
C VAL A 52 16.35 -1.96 5.92
N ALA A 53 15.35 -1.12 6.17
CA ALA A 53 15.23 -0.36 7.40
C ALA A 53 13.76 -0.16 7.77
N LEU A 54 13.51 0.02 9.07
CA LEU A 54 12.19 0.40 9.58
C LEU A 54 12.14 1.92 9.70
N PHE A 55 11.09 2.51 9.14
CA PHE A 55 10.85 3.94 9.19
C PHE A 55 9.59 4.23 10.00
N SER A 56 9.62 5.27 10.82
CA SER A 56 8.39 5.89 11.33
C SER A 56 7.63 6.51 10.15
N PRO A 57 6.30 6.66 10.23
CA PRO A 57 5.52 7.27 9.15
C PRO A 57 6.03 8.66 8.70
N ALA A 58 6.54 9.47 9.64
CA ALA A 58 7.10 10.80 9.36
C ALA A 58 8.50 10.78 8.72
N ASP A 59 9.24 9.68 8.85
CA ASP A 59 10.63 9.54 8.39
C ASP A 59 10.72 8.88 7.01
N ILE A 60 9.57 8.58 6.37
CA ILE A 60 9.52 7.91 5.07
C ILE A 60 10.18 8.81 4.01
N PRO A 61 11.22 8.33 3.29
CA PRO A 61 11.92 9.10 2.28
C PRO A 61 11.11 9.17 0.97
N HIS A 62 10.04 9.98 0.96
CA HIS A 62 9.09 10.07 -0.16
C HIS A 62 9.75 10.39 -1.51
N ALA A 63 10.83 11.18 -1.52
CA ALA A 63 11.55 11.55 -2.74
C ALA A 63 12.38 10.39 -3.33
N ALA A 64 12.73 9.37 -2.53
CA ALA A 64 13.55 8.24 -2.95
C ALA A 64 12.73 7.01 -3.35
N LEU A 65 11.40 7.07 -3.26
CA LEU A 65 10.52 5.96 -3.63
C LEU A 65 10.64 5.66 -5.14
N ALA A 66 10.72 4.38 -5.48
CA ALA A 66 10.87 3.96 -6.88
C ALA A 66 9.56 4.01 -7.68
N PHE A 67 8.40 3.92 -7.01
CA PHE A 67 7.09 3.81 -7.68
C PHE A 67 6.04 4.76 -7.11
N SER A 68 5.32 5.43 -8.01
CA SER A 68 4.19 6.30 -7.65
C SER A 68 3.08 5.57 -6.89
N SER A 69 2.80 4.30 -7.21
CA SER A 69 1.78 3.50 -6.53
C SER A 69 2.07 3.35 -5.04
N ILE A 70 3.35 3.12 -4.68
CA ILE A 70 3.80 3.05 -3.29
C ILE A 70 3.72 4.42 -2.62
N ALA A 71 4.15 5.48 -3.31
CA ALA A 71 4.09 6.84 -2.77
C ALA A 71 2.64 7.27 -2.43
N ILE A 72 1.69 7.00 -3.33
CA ILE A 72 0.26 7.27 -3.09
C ILE A 72 -0.24 6.45 -1.90
N THR A 73 0.09 5.15 -1.87
CA THR A 73 -0.33 4.22 -0.81
C THR A 73 0.16 4.68 0.56
N LEU A 74 1.43 5.08 0.68
CA LEU A 74 2.02 5.53 1.94
C LEU A 74 1.46 6.89 2.40
N ARG A 75 1.07 7.76 1.47
CA ARG A 75 0.38 9.00 1.80
C ARG A 75 -1.02 8.72 2.39
N LEU A 76 -1.81 7.87 1.72
CA LEU A 76 -3.12 7.46 2.22
C LEU A 76 -2.99 6.77 3.58
N TYR A 77 -1.94 5.95 3.76
CA TYR A 77 -1.66 5.28 5.03
C TYR A 77 -1.43 6.28 6.17
N GLN A 78 -0.70 7.37 5.92
CA GLN A 78 -0.50 8.43 6.93
C GLN A 78 -1.81 9.17 7.24
N GLU A 79 -2.63 9.45 6.23
CA GLU A 79 -3.93 10.11 6.39
C GLU A 79 -4.90 9.23 7.23
N ASP A 80 -4.98 7.93 6.92
CA ASP A 80 -5.78 6.96 7.66
C ASP A 80 -5.24 6.71 9.08
N LEU A 81 -3.91 6.67 9.25
CA LEU A 81 -3.28 6.55 10.56
C LEU A 81 -3.61 7.75 11.45
N ALA A 82 -3.57 8.96 10.90
CA ALA A 82 -3.96 10.18 11.62
C ALA A 82 -5.47 10.21 11.95
N ALA A 83 -6.30 9.66 11.07
CA ALA A 83 -7.74 9.50 11.30
C ALA A 83 -8.07 8.37 12.30
N GLY A 84 -7.13 7.47 12.57
CA GLY A 84 -7.32 6.30 13.43
C GLY A 84 -8.19 5.20 12.83
N HIS A 85 -8.48 5.28 11.53
CA HIS A 85 -9.35 4.34 10.83
C HIS A 85 -8.84 4.07 9.43
N PHE A 86 -8.61 2.79 9.12
CA PHE A 86 -8.01 2.35 7.86
C PHE A 86 -9.07 1.85 6.88
N ARG A 87 -9.06 2.41 5.68
CA ARG A 87 -10.00 2.07 4.60
C ARG A 87 -9.31 1.23 3.54
N LEU A 88 -10.08 0.45 2.80
CA LEU A 88 -9.61 -0.15 1.55
C LEU A 88 -9.72 0.91 0.46
N HIS A 89 -8.57 1.31 -0.09
CA HIS A 89 -8.52 2.22 -1.22
C HIS A 89 -8.51 1.46 -2.53
N HIS A 90 -9.29 1.93 -3.48
CA HIS A 90 -9.26 1.43 -4.86
C HIS A 90 -9.22 2.59 -5.83
N GLY A 91 -8.55 2.41 -6.97
CA GLY A 91 -8.63 3.36 -8.07
C GLY A 91 -7.70 2.99 -9.22
N VAL A 92 -7.69 3.86 -10.23
CA VAL A 92 -6.87 3.69 -11.43
C VAL A 92 -5.73 4.70 -11.40
N ILE A 93 -4.48 4.22 -11.44
CA ILE A 93 -3.31 5.09 -11.63
C ILE A 93 -3.08 5.25 -13.12
N ASP A 94 -3.53 6.38 -13.64
CA ASP A 94 -3.35 6.74 -15.03
C ASP A 94 -2.06 7.53 -15.20
N LYS A 95 -1.00 6.86 -15.68
CA LYS A 95 0.30 7.50 -15.94
C LYS A 95 0.34 8.05 -17.36
N ARG A 96 0.97 9.21 -17.53
CA ARG A 96 1.29 9.77 -18.83
C ARG A 96 2.28 8.86 -19.57
N PRO A 97 2.06 8.59 -20.87
CA PRO A 97 3.02 7.86 -21.70
C PRO A 97 4.41 8.50 -21.66
N GLY A 98 5.45 7.68 -21.50
CA GLY A 98 6.85 8.13 -21.45
C GLY A 98 7.31 8.68 -20.10
N SER A 99 6.45 8.66 -19.08
CA SER A 99 6.82 9.10 -17.73
C SER A 99 7.61 8.06 -16.93
N GLY A 100 8.43 8.55 -16.00
CA GLY A 100 9.24 7.70 -15.13
C GLY A 100 8.40 6.90 -14.11
N PRO A 101 9.00 5.87 -13.46
CA PRO A 101 8.31 5.04 -12.48
C PRO A 101 7.75 5.79 -11.25
N ASN A 102 8.46 6.84 -10.81
CA ASN A 102 8.02 7.76 -9.77
C ASN A 102 8.16 9.23 -10.22
N ASP A 103 7.19 9.71 -10.99
CA ASP A 103 7.05 11.14 -11.31
C ASP A 103 5.69 11.63 -10.78
N PRO A 104 5.67 12.37 -9.66
CA PRO A 104 4.44 12.89 -9.05
C PRO A 104 3.60 13.78 -9.97
N ALA A 105 4.20 14.40 -11.00
CA ALA A 105 3.51 15.25 -11.94
C ALA A 105 2.99 14.48 -13.17
N SER A 106 3.31 13.19 -13.30
CA SER A 106 3.01 12.40 -14.49
C SER A 106 1.87 11.41 -14.34
N PHE A 107 1.19 11.35 -13.19
CA PHE A 107 0.04 10.48 -13.03
C PHE A 107 -1.15 11.20 -12.43
N VAL A 108 -2.34 10.68 -12.70
CA VAL A 108 -3.57 11.05 -12.01
C VAL A 108 -4.23 9.78 -11.47
N VAL A 109 -4.74 9.87 -10.25
CA VAL A 109 -5.56 8.80 -9.69
C VAL A 109 -7.00 9.07 -10.10
N ARG A 110 -7.58 8.18 -10.89
CA ARG A 110 -8.98 8.21 -11.32
C ARG A 110 -9.79 7.20 -10.51
N ASP A 111 -11.10 7.45 -10.41
CA ASP A 111 -12.07 6.54 -9.80
C ASP A 111 -11.68 6.10 -8.38
N HIS A 112 -11.04 7.01 -7.64
CA HIS A 112 -10.58 6.72 -6.28
C HIS A 112 -11.77 6.53 -5.34
N MET A 113 -11.84 5.36 -4.72
CA MET A 113 -12.80 5.03 -3.69
C MET A 113 -12.05 4.65 -2.41
N ALA A 114 -12.63 5.03 -1.27
CA ALA A 114 -12.17 4.60 0.05
C ALA A 114 -13.34 3.88 0.73
N LEU A 115 -13.22 2.55 0.82
CA LEU A 115 -14.25 1.67 1.36
C LEU A 115 -13.93 1.35 2.82
N ASP A 116 -14.88 1.64 3.70
CA ASP A 116 -14.82 1.15 5.08
C ASP A 116 -15.32 -0.29 5.10
N LEU A 117 -14.39 -1.24 5.26
CA LEU A 117 -14.72 -2.66 5.33
C LEU A 117 -15.27 -3.08 6.71
N GLN A 118 -15.15 -2.24 7.74
CA GLN A 118 -15.66 -2.52 9.09
C GLN A 118 -17.11 -2.04 9.27
N ALA A 119 -17.54 -1.00 8.54
CA ALA A 119 -18.93 -0.53 8.59
C ALA A 119 -19.95 -1.44 7.88
N ALA A 120 -19.50 -2.32 6.98
CA ALA A 120 -20.39 -3.17 6.18
C ALA A 120 -21.09 -4.29 7.00
N GLU A 121 -20.63 -4.61 8.20
CA GLU A 121 -21.23 -5.64 9.06
C GLU A 121 -22.35 -5.11 9.99
N GLY A 122 -22.60 -3.79 10.00
CA GLY A 122 -23.52 -3.14 10.95
C GLY A 122 -25.01 -3.07 10.57
N THR A 123 -25.41 -3.55 9.38
CA THR A 123 -26.82 -3.47 8.91
C THR A 123 -27.44 -4.86 8.76
N ALA A 124 -27.41 -5.66 9.83
CA ALA A 124 -28.26 -6.84 9.94
C ALA A 124 -29.62 -6.43 10.51
N MET A 125 -30.58 -6.30 9.59
CA MET A 125 -32.02 -6.13 9.79
C MET A 125 -32.56 -6.91 11.00
N GLN A 126 -33.10 -6.21 12.00
CA GLN A 126 -33.88 -6.82 13.07
C GLN A 126 -35.15 -7.46 12.48
N PRO A 127 -35.45 -8.75 12.71
CA PRO A 127 -36.72 -9.33 12.32
C PRO A 127 -37.82 -8.84 13.28
N HIS A 128 -38.93 -8.36 12.69
CA HIS A 128 -40.20 -8.08 13.35
C HIS A 128 -40.94 -9.37 13.69
#